data_AF-A0A399IPS2-F1
#
_entry.id   AF-A0A399IPS2-F1
#
_cell.length_a   1.000
_cell.length_b   1.000
_cell.length_c   1.000
_cell.angle_alpha   90.00
_cell.angle_beta   90.00
_cell.angle_gamma   90.00
#
_symmetry.space_group_name_H-M   'P 1'
#
loop_
_entity.id
_entity.type
_entity.pdbx_description
1 polymer ?
#
loop_
_entity_poly.entity_id
_entity_poly.type
_entity_poly.pdbx_seq_one_letter_code
_entity_poly.pdbx_strand_id
1 'polypeptide(L)'
;MTLKSLYTFFREYFNYVTSGNRAYARSISEAMGVIRDTLDQKNLKPVQIYLHKPFSFTIAKDMLQRVVSLAMSQYQDPFNEIQYFKITVTIDKSFITTNHKGINIPIEGGWDDKNNKIIIITFSQPSNMRDEVRVLKGLINEFIVVGTLPVNIKTVAYWDLSKGKITEIDYQPLQPVDKQSLIDVANRI
;
A
#
# COMPACT_ATOMS: atom_id res chain seq x y z
N MET A 1 -19.30 -1.90 -2.19
CA MET A 1 -18.31 -2.86 -2.72
C MET A 1 -17.00 -2.59 -2.02
N THR A 2 -16.21 -3.62 -1.68
CA THR A 2 -14.88 -3.43 -1.09
C THR A 2 -13.82 -3.85 -2.10
N LEU A 3 -12.90 -2.95 -2.40
CA LEU A 3 -11.77 -3.24 -3.29
C LEU A 3 -10.75 -4.13 -2.58
N LYS A 4 -9.91 -4.80 -3.36
CA LYS A 4 -8.85 -5.65 -2.79
C LYS A 4 -7.72 -4.84 -2.16
N SER A 5 -7.42 -3.66 -2.71
CA SER A 5 -6.34 -2.78 -2.29
C SER A 5 -6.48 -1.41 -2.94
N LEU A 6 -5.75 -0.42 -2.41
CA LEU A 6 -5.54 0.88 -3.05
C LEU A 6 -5.06 0.75 -4.50
N TYR A 7 -4.20 -0.24 -4.80
CA TYR A 7 -3.73 -0.50 -6.16
C TYR A 7 -4.88 -0.80 -7.14
N THR A 8 -5.97 -1.43 -6.68
CA THR A 8 -7.15 -1.65 -7.54
C THR A 8 -7.76 -0.33 -8.00
N PHE A 9 -7.78 0.67 -7.12
CA PHE A 9 -8.26 2.01 -7.45
C PHE A 9 -7.27 2.75 -8.35
N PHE A 10 -5.98 2.73 -8.03
CA PHE A 10 -4.92 3.34 -8.88
C PHE A 10 -4.94 2.78 -10.30
N ARG A 11 -5.19 1.48 -10.45
CA ARG A 11 -5.30 0.86 -11.76
C ARG A 11 -6.38 1.48 -12.63
N GLU A 12 -7.57 1.72 -12.09
CA GLU A 12 -8.67 2.37 -12.82
C GLU A 12 -8.47 3.89 -12.96
N TYR A 13 -7.71 4.51 -12.04
CA TYR A 13 -7.36 5.92 -12.11
C TYR A 13 -6.35 6.21 -13.23
N PHE A 14 -5.27 5.43 -13.27
CA PHE A 14 -4.14 5.64 -14.18
C PHE A 14 -4.15 4.74 -15.42
N ASN A 15 -5.21 3.94 -15.60
CA ASN A 15 -5.33 2.95 -16.68
C ASN A 15 -4.12 1.98 -16.74
N TYR A 16 -3.68 1.47 -15.59
CA TYR A 16 -2.56 0.53 -15.56
C TYR A 16 -2.92 -0.81 -16.22
N VAL A 17 -2.04 -1.27 -17.12
CA VAL A 17 -2.25 -2.48 -17.93
C VAL A 17 -2.32 -3.74 -17.05
N THR A 18 -3.29 -4.60 -17.34
CA THR A 18 -3.61 -5.82 -16.58
C THR A 18 -3.11 -7.10 -17.26
N SER A 19 -1.81 -7.20 -17.56
CA SER A 19 -1.21 -8.50 -17.88
C SER A 19 -0.48 -9.05 -16.66
N GLY A 20 -1.17 -9.88 -15.88
CA GLY A 20 -0.66 -10.40 -14.61
C GLY A 20 -0.51 -11.92 -14.61
N ASN A 21 0.67 -12.42 -14.25
CA ASN A 21 0.88 -13.84 -13.96
C ASN A 21 0.19 -14.20 -12.63
N ARG A 22 -0.75 -15.17 -12.64
CA ARG A 22 -1.48 -15.60 -11.43
C ARG A 22 -0.55 -16.10 -10.32
N ALA A 23 0.55 -16.77 -10.65
CA ALA A 23 1.53 -17.23 -9.66
C ALA A 23 2.27 -16.05 -9.01
N TYR A 24 2.55 -15.00 -9.77
CA TYR A 24 3.13 -13.77 -9.25
C TYR A 24 2.17 -13.06 -8.28
N ALA A 25 0.89 -12.93 -8.65
CA ALA A 25 -0.12 -12.35 -7.78
C ALA A 25 -0.32 -13.14 -6.47
N ARG A 26 -0.24 -14.49 -6.52
CA ARG A 26 -0.25 -15.32 -5.31
C ARG A 26 0.98 -15.08 -4.43
N SER A 27 2.17 -14.98 -5.05
CA SER A 27 3.41 -14.69 -4.34
C SER A 27 3.35 -13.34 -3.61
N ILE A 28 2.81 -12.31 -4.26
CA ILE A 28 2.54 -11.00 -3.65
C ILE A 28 1.63 -11.13 -2.44
N SER A 29 0.51 -11.84 -2.59
CA SER A 29 -0.47 -12.01 -1.51
C SER A 29 0.14 -12.71 -0.29
N GLU A 30 0.97 -13.73 -0.50
CA GLU A 30 1.66 -14.42 0.59
C GLU A 30 2.72 -13.53 1.25
N ALA A 31 3.55 -12.84 0.46
CA ALA A 31 4.55 -11.92 0.99
C ALA A 31 3.92 -10.80 1.82
N MET A 32 2.84 -10.18 1.33
CA MET A 32 2.10 -9.16 2.09
C MET A 32 1.52 -9.71 3.39
N GLY A 33 0.99 -10.93 3.40
CA GLY A 33 0.52 -11.58 4.62
C GLY A 33 1.62 -11.68 5.67
N VAL A 34 2.79 -12.20 5.28
CA VAL A 34 3.94 -12.34 6.18
C VAL A 34 4.47 -10.98 6.64
N ILE A 35 4.50 -9.96 5.78
CA ILE A 35 4.91 -8.59 6.16
C ILE A 35 3.99 -8.02 7.23
N ARG A 36 2.66 -8.18 7.08
CA ARG A 36 1.69 -7.75 8.10
C ARG A 36 1.96 -8.45 9.42
N ASP A 37 2.05 -9.79 9.40
CA ASP A 37 2.30 -10.58 10.61
C ASP A 37 3.61 -10.15 11.31
N THR A 38 4.63 -9.79 10.54
CA THR A 38 5.94 -9.36 11.05
C THR A 38 5.86 -8.01 11.77
N LEU A 39 5.12 -7.06 11.19
CA LEU A 39 4.90 -5.73 11.80
C LEU A 39 3.95 -5.82 12.99
N ASP A 40 2.89 -6.63 12.92
CA ASP A 40 1.93 -6.83 14.01
C ASP A 40 2.59 -7.51 15.22
N GLN A 41 3.44 -8.51 14.98
CA GLN A 41 4.18 -9.21 16.04
C GLN A 41 5.45 -8.46 16.47
N LYS A 42 5.83 -7.39 15.76
CA LYS A 42 7.02 -6.57 16.00
C LYS A 42 8.31 -7.37 16.09
N ASN A 43 8.44 -8.41 15.27
CA ASN A 43 9.66 -9.22 15.22
C ASN A 43 9.80 -9.99 13.90
N LEU A 44 11.02 -10.42 13.59
CA LEU A 44 11.37 -11.07 12.33
C LEU A 44 10.87 -12.54 12.20
N LYS A 45 10.29 -13.12 13.25
CA LYS A 45 9.96 -14.55 13.30
C LYS A 45 9.02 -14.99 12.16
N PRO A 46 7.97 -14.26 11.77
CA PRO A 46 7.09 -14.68 10.67
C PRO A 46 7.85 -14.81 9.34
N VAL A 47 8.76 -13.87 9.04
CA VAL A 47 9.65 -13.97 7.88
C VAL A 47 10.54 -15.21 7.98
N GLN A 48 11.22 -15.40 9.11
CA GLN A 48 12.10 -16.56 9.31
C GLN A 48 11.37 -17.88 9.11
N ILE A 49 10.17 -18.02 9.68
CA ILE A 49 9.33 -19.22 9.50
C ILE A 49 9.01 -19.44 8.02
N TYR A 50 8.58 -18.39 7.31
CA TYR A 50 8.23 -18.51 5.90
C TYR A 50 9.43 -18.91 5.02
N LEU A 51 10.62 -18.35 5.30
CA LEU A 51 11.84 -18.66 4.55
C LEU A 51 12.27 -20.14 4.67
N HIS A 52 11.95 -20.81 5.78
CA HIS A 52 12.26 -22.23 6.00
C HIS A 52 11.12 -23.18 5.59
N LYS A 53 9.98 -22.66 5.12
CA LYS A 53 8.86 -23.49 4.69
C LYS A 53 9.24 -24.32 3.44
N PRO A 54 8.97 -25.64 3.41
CA PRO A 54 9.35 -26.52 2.29
C PRO A 54 8.52 -26.28 1.02
N PHE A 55 7.26 -25.84 1.15
CA PHE A 55 6.35 -25.57 0.03
C PHE A 55 5.91 -24.10 0.02
N SER A 56 6.79 -23.23 -0.45
CA SER A 56 6.59 -21.77 -0.52
C SER A 56 7.03 -21.23 -1.88
N PHE A 57 6.47 -20.12 -2.31
CA PHE A 57 6.88 -19.48 -3.56
C PHE A 57 8.27 -18.85 -3.42
N THR A 58 9.21 -19.23 -4.30
CA THR A 58 10.55 -18.61 -4.37
C THR A 58 10.46 -17.10 -4.51
N ILE A 59 9.56 -16.61 -5.37
CA ILE A 59 9.34 -15.18 -5.57
C ILE A 59 8.91 -14.47 -4.27
N ALA A 60 8.05 -15.10 -3.47
CA ALA A 60 7.65 -14.54 -2.18
C ALA A 60 8.83 -14.52 -1.19
N LYS A 61 9.67 -15.57 -1.17
CA LYS A 61 10.91 -15.58 -0.38
C LYS A 61 11.85 -14.44 -0.77
N ASP A 62 12.04 -14.21 -2.07
CA ASP A 62 12.89 -13.12 -2.57
C ASP A 62 12.34 -11.74 -2.16
N MET A 63 11.02 -11.54 -2.27
CA MET A 63 10.36 -10.31 -1.80
C MET A 63 10.56 -10.10 -0.30
N LEU A 64 10.44 -11.15 0.50
CA LEU A 64 10.62 -11.11 1.95
C LEU A 64 12.08 -10.85 2.36
N GLN A 65 13.05 -11.40 1.63
CA GLN A 65 14.45 -11.05 1.86
C GLN A 65 14.73 -9.58 1.52
N ARG A 66 14.15 -9.08 0.44
CA ARG A 66 14.29 -7.67 0.03
C ARG A 66 13.66 -6.71 1.01
N VAL A 67 12.46 -6.98 1.52
CA VAL A 67 11.83 -6.08 2.50
C VAL A 67 12.65 -6.02 3.80
N VAL A 68 13.22 -7.14 4.25
CA VAL A 68 14.11 -7.17 5.42
C VAL A 68 15.39 -6.37 5.16
N SER A 69 16.02 -6.60 4.00
CA SER A 69 17.24 -5.86 3.60
C SER A 69 16.99 -4.35 3.55
N LEU A 70 15.89 -3.92 2.90
CA LEU A 70 15.49 -2.52 2.85
C LEU A 70 15.24 -1.96 4.25
N ALA A 71 14.50 -2.66 5.10
CA ALA A 71 14.20 -2.22 6.45
C ALA A 71 15.46 -2.05 7.30
N MET A 72 16.36 -3.04 7.31
CA MET A 72 17.63 -2.97 8.05
C MET A 72 18.59 -1.91 7.49
N SER A 73 18.46 -1.52 6.22
CA SER A 73 19.25 -0.43 5.65
C SER A 73 18.79 0.96 6.09
N GLN A 74 17.53 1.09 6.54
CA GLN A 74 16.91 2.37 6.88
C GLN A 74 16.75 2.55 8.40
N TYR A 75 16.64 1.46 9.15
CA TYR A 75 16.32 1.46 10.58
C TYR A 75 17.27 0.55 11.36
N GLN A 76 17.49 0.88 12.63
CA GLN A 76 18.29 0.06 13.54
C GLN A 76 17.45 -1.10 14.09
N ASP A 77 16.18 -0.84 14.39
CA ASP A 77 15.22 -1.85 14.81
C ASP A 77 13.89 -1.67 14.05
N PRO A 78 13.84 -2.08 12.77
CA PRO A 78 12.70 -1.78 11.90
C PRO A 78 11.36 -2.32 12.41
N PHE A 79 11.35 -3.39 13.20
CA PHE A 79 10.11 -4.02 13.65
C PHE A 79 9.47 -3.31 14.85
N ASN A 80 10.25 -2.51 15.57
CA ASN A 80 9.74 -1.62 16.61
C ASN A 80 9.55 -0.18 16.10
N GLU A 81 10.34 0.24 15.12
CA GLU A 81 10.29 1.60 14.54
C GLU A 81 9.16 1.78 13.51
N ILE A 82 8.75 0.70 12.81
CA ILE A 82 7.68 0.74 11.81
C ILE A 82 6.42 0.10 12.39
N GLN A 83 5.33 0.86 12.44
CA GLN A 83 4.02 0.38 12.84
C GLN A 83 3.21 -0.02 11.62
N TYR A 84 2.50 -1.14 11.66
CA TYR A 84 1.52 -1.42 10.62
C TYR A 84 0.31 -0.49 10.80
N PHE A 85 -0.13 0.12 9.69
CA PHE A 85 -1.41 0.82 9.68
C PHE A 85 -2.31 0.25 8.60
N LYS A 86 -3.61 0.29 8.87
CA LYS A 86 -4.66 -0.06 7.93
C LYS A 86 -5.85 0.85 8.14
N ILE A 87 -6.24 1.52 7.07
CA ILE A 87 -7.46 2.32 7.00
C ILE A 87 -8.32 1.87 5.83
N THR A 88 -9.57 2.29 5.84
CA THR A 88 -10.48 2.16 4.70
C THR A 88 -11.05 3.52 4.38
N VAL A 89 -10.90 3.96 3.14
CA VAL A 89 -11.59 5.14 2.62
C VAL A 89 -12.91 4.71 2.00
N THR A 90 -14.01 5.36 2.36
CA THR A 90 -15.35 5.04 1.85
C THR A 90 -15.92 6.16 1.00
N ILE A 91 -16.11 5.88 -0.28
CA ILE A 91 -16.90 6.71 -1.19
C ILE A 91 -18.37 6.29 -1.05
N ASP A 92 -19.19 7.20 -0.52
CA ASP A 92 -20.59 6.92 -0.20
C ASP A 92 -21.45 6.64 -1.44
N LYS A 93 -22.54 5.88 -1.25
CA LYS A 93 -23.50 5.54 -2.31
C LYS A 93 -24.05 6.79 -3.03
N SER A 94 -24.22 7.91 -2.34
CA SER A 94 -24.71 9.16 -2.94
C SER A 94 -23.87 9.67 -4.11
N PHE A 95 -22.60 9.24 -4.21
CA PHE A 95 -21.70 9.59 -5.32
C PHE A 95 -21.58 8.47 -6.38
N ILE A 96 -22.23 7.32 -6.17
CA ILE A 96 -22.11 6.16 -7.03
C ILE A 96 -23.36 5.97 -7.89
N THR A 97 -23.16 5.92 -9.21
CA THR A 97 -24.21 5.74 -10.23
C THR A 97 -24.46 4.27 -10.57
N THR A 98 -23.55 3.38 -10.19
CA THR A 98 -23.72 1.92 -10.31
C THR A 98 -24.62 1.38 -9.18
N ASN A 99 -24.99 0.09 -9.26
CA ASN A 99 -25.84 -0.55 -8.23
C ASN A 99 -25.11 -0.80 -6.89
N HIS A 100 -23.87 -0.35 -6.74
CA HIS A 100 -23.09 -0.54 -5.52
C HIS A 100 -23.55 0.39 -4.40
N LYS A 101 -23.51 -0.10 -3.15
CA LYS A 101 -23.84 0.68 -1.94
C LYS A 101 -22.71 1.61 -1.49
N GLY A 102 -21.92 2.16 -2.42
CA GLY A 102 -20.64 2.82 -2.14
C GLY A 102 -19.42 1.94 -2.39
N ILE A 103 -18.23 2.52 -2.33
CA ILE A 103 -16.94 1.86 -2.59
C ILE A 103 -16.02 2.03 -1.39
N ASN A 104 -15.54 0.93 -0.84
CA ASN A 104 -14.58 0.87 0.25
C ASN A 104 -13.20 0.54 -0.31
N ILE A 105 -12.23 1.41 -0.08
CA ILE A 105 -10.88 1.33 -0.61
C ILE A 105 -9.93 1.09 0.58
N PRO A 106 -9.44 -0.15 0.78
CA PRO A 106 -8.49 -0.41 1.84
C PRO A 106 -7.10 0.12 1.48
N ILE A 107 -6.49 0.81 2.43
CA ILE A 107 -5.14 1.37 2.34
C ILE A 107 -4.34 0.85 3.53
N GLU A 108 -3.16 0.30 3.25
CA GLU A 108 -2.32 -0.31 4.27
C GLU A 108 -0.84 -0.08 3.95
N GLY A 109 -0.01 -0.16 4.98
CA GLY A 109 1.43 0.00 4.85
C GLY A 109 2.11 0.09 6.20
N GLY A 110 3.36 0.56 6.17
CA GLY A 110 4.12 0.91 7.36
C GLY A 110 3.95 2.39 7.71
N TRP A 111 4.02 2.70 9.00
CA TRP A 111 4.06 4.04 9.55
C TRP A 111 5.31 4.19 10.40
N ASP A 112 6.21 5.07 9.98
CA ASP A 112 7.36 5.53 10.74
C ASP A 112 7.00 6.88 11.38
N ASP A 113 6.58 6.81 12.65
CA ASP A 113 6.11 7.95 13.43
C ASP A 113 7.21 8.99 13.66
N LYS A 114 8.46 8.52 13.87
CA LYS A 114 9.61 9.37 14.15
C LYS A 114 9.92 10.31 12.99
N ASN A 115 9.84 9.81 11.76
CA ASN A 115 10.08 10.63 10.56
C ASN A 115 8.80 11.11 9.87
N ASN A 116 7.62 10.81 10.43
CA ASN A 116 6.31 11.06 9.83
C ASN A 116 6.20 10.52 8.40
N LYS A 117 6.59 9.26 8.20
CA LYS A 117 6.74 8.63 6.88
C LYS A 117 5.81 7.44 6.72
N ILE A 118 4.97 7.49 5.68
CA ILE A 118 4.19 6.33 5.23
C ILE A 118 5.06 5.47 4.31
N ILE A 119 5.06 4.16 4.52
CA ILE A 119 5.74 3.17 3.68
C ILE A 119 4.70 2.36 2.92
N ILE A 120 4.69 2.49 1.59
CA ILE A 120 3.84 1.72 0.69
C ILE A 120 4.68 0.62 0.04
N ILE A 121 4.30 -0.63 0.25
CA ILE A 121 4.95 -1.78 -0.39
C ILE A 121 4.42 -1.93 -1.81
N THR A 122 5.32 -2.00 -2.79
CA THR A 122 4.98 -2.24 -4.19
C THR A 122 5.78 -3.40 -4.76
N PHE A 123 5.21 -4.01 -5.81
CA PHE A 123 5.73 -5.24 -6.44
C PHE A 123 5.95 -5.06 -7.94
N SER A 124 5.92 -3.81 -8.38
CA SER A 124 6.18 -3.35 -9.73
C SER A 124 6.53 -1.88 -9.62
N GLN A 125 7.30 -1.36 -10.56
CA GLN A 125 7.63 0.06 -10.59
C GLN A 125 6.34 0.87 -10.83
N PRO A 126 5.85 1.65 -9.85
CA PRO A 126 4.79 2.61 -10.09
C PRO A 126 5.34 3.66 -11.06
N SER A 127 4.66 3.86 -12.18
CA SER A 127 5.10 4.82 -13.20
C SER A 127 4.85 6.27 -12.78
N ASN A 128 3.88 6.51 -11.89
CA ASN A 128 3.40 7.84 -11.53
C ASN A 128 3.30 8.03 -10.01
N MET A 129 4.31 7.63 -9.23
CA MET A 129 4.28 7.68 -7.75
C MET A 129 3.86 9.04 -7.18
N ARG A 130 4.29 10.15 -7.81
CA ARG A 130 3.89 11.51 -7.38
C ARG A 130 2.38 11.71 -7.50
N ASP A 131 1.77 11.29 -8.60
CA ASP A 131 0.33 11.41 -8.79
C ASP A 131 -0.44 10.38 -7.97
N GLU A 132 0.10 9.17 -7.75
CA GLU A 132 -0.48 8.21 -6.79
C GLU A 132 -0.58 8.81 -5.38
N VAL A 133 0.44 9.56 -4.93
CA VAL A 133 0.38 10.28 -3.64
C VAL A 133 -0.70 11.38 -3.67
N ARG A 134 -0.89 12.09 -4.79
CA ARG A 134 -1.96 13.08 -4.92
C ARG A 134 -3.35 12.44 -4.85
N VAL A 135 -3.51 11.26 -5.45
CA VAL A 135 -4.76 10.46 -5.38
C VAL A 135 -4.99 9.98 -3.95
N LEU A 136 -3.96 9.42 -3.30
CA LEU A 136 -4.03 9.03 -1.88
C LEU A 136 -4.45 10.20 -0.98
N LYS A 137 -3.86 11.37 -1.18
CA LYS A 137 -4.18 12.59 -0.44
C LYS A 137 -5.63 13.04 -0.70
N GLY A 138 -6.08 13.02 -1.94
CA GLY A 138 -7.48 13.31 -2.28
C GLY A 138 -8.45 12.32 -1.64
N LEU A 139 -8.16 11.02 -1.70
CA LEU A 139 -8.99 9.98 -1.08
C LEU A 139 -9.14 10.19 0.44
N ILE A 140 -8.04 10.46 1.13
CA ILE A 140 -8.02 10.69 2.59
C ILE A 140 -8.76 11.98 2.97
N ASN A 141 -8.62 13.04 2.17
CA ASN A 141 -9.17 14.36 2.51
C ASN A 141 -10.65 14.52 2.17
N GLU A 142 -11.11 13.90 1.07
CA GLU A 142 -12.44 14.18 0.49
C GLU A 142 -13.54 13.23 0.96
N PHE A 143 -13.18 12.13 1.61
CA PHE A 143 -14.07 11.02 1.94
C PHE A 143 -13.88 10.52 3.38
N ILE A 144 -14.81 9.68 3.82
CA ILE A 144 -14.80 9.13 5.18
C ILE A 144 -13.67 8.12 5.30
N VAL A 145 -12.83 8.29 6.33
CA VAL A 145 -11.76 7.36 6.68
C VAL A 145 -12.15 6.57 7.92
N VAL A 146 -12.12 5.24 7.82
CA VAL A 146 -12.32 4.30 8.93
C VAL A 146 -10.97 3.68 9.30
N GLY A 147 -10.64 3.72 10.60
CA GLY A 147 -9.35 3.25 11.13
C GLY A 147 -8.50 4.40 11.66
N THR A 148 -7.26 4.10 12.05
CA THR A 148 -6.34 5.10 12.58
C THR A 148 -5.41 5.58 11.48
N LEU A 149 -5.70 6.77 10.94
CA LEU A 149 -4.86 7.42 9.95
C LEU A 149 -3.59 7.99 10.61
N PRO A 150 -2.40 7.76 10.04
CA PRO A 150 -1.20 8.47 10.44
C PRO A 150 -1.34 9.99 10.39
N VAL A 151 -0.93 10.68 11.46
CA VAL A 151 -1.00 12.14 11.53
C VAL A 151 0.27 12.78 10.95
N ASN A 152 0.18 14.03 10.50
CA ASN A 152 1.33 14.86 10.11
C ASN A 152 2.26 14.25 9.04
N ILE A 153 1.72 13.44 8.13
CA ILE A 153 2.47 12.74 7.07
C ILE A 153 3.38 13.73 6.30
N LYS A 154 4.69 13.56 6.38
CA LYS A 154 5.68 14.37 5.65
C LYS A 154 6.09 13.71 4.34
N THR A 155 6.28 12.40 4.37
CA THR A 155 6.85 11.67 3.23
C THR A 155 6.06 10.38 2.99
N VAL A 156 5.92 10.01 1.72
CA VAL A 156 5.48 8.68 1.30
C VAL A 156 6.65 7.98 0.62
N ALA A 157 7.09 6.86 1.18
CA ALA A 157 8.14 6.02 0.63
C ALA A 157 7.53 4.79 -0.05
N TYR A 158 7.84 4.62 -1.33
CA TYR A 158 7.50 3.42 -2.08
C TYR A 158 8.66 2.44 -2.00
N TRP A 159 8.41 1.27 -1.41
CA TRP A 159 9.38 0.18 -1.34
C TRP A 159 9.05 -0.84 -2.42
N ASP A 160 9.79 -0.77 -3.53
CA ASP A 160 9.68 -1.71 -4.65
C ASP A 160 10.44 -2.99 -4.31
N LEU A 161 9.70 -4.02 -3.91
CA LEU A 161 10.25 -5.33 -3.58
C LEU A 161 10.61 -6.16 -4.80
N SER A 162 10.25 -5.75 -6.02
CA SER A 162 10.71 -6.43 -7.23
C SER A 162 12.18 -6.10 -7.54
N LYS A 163 12.57 -4.84 -7.28
CA LYS A 163 13.93 -4.34 -7.54
C LYS A 163 14.76 -4.09 -6.29
N GLY A 164 14.16 -4.08 -5.10
CA GLY A 164 14.82 -3.68 -3.86
C GLY A 164 15.19 -2.20 -3.87
N LYS A 165 14.26 -1.33 -4.30
CA LYS A 165 14.49 0.13 -4.40
C LYS A 165 13.50 0.89 -3.54
N ILE A 166 13.97 2.00 -2.98
CA ILE A 166 13.13 2.97 -2.27
C ILE A 166 13.02 4.22 -3.14
N THR A 167 11.82 4.77 -3.23
CA THR A 167 11.59 6.10 -3.80
C THR A 167 10.72 6.89 -2.85
N GLU A 168 11.20 8.04 -2.43
CA GLU A 168 10.51 8.91 -1.49
C GLU A 168 9.88 10.09 -2.21
N ILE A 169 8.66 10.43 -1.82
CA ILE A 169 7.87 11.53 -2.34
C ILE A 169 7.48 12.42 -1.17
N ASP A 170 7.79 13.71 -1.25
CA ASP A 170 7.33 14.71 -0.29
C ASP A 170 5.81 14.89 -0.39
N TYR A 171 5.10 14.65 0.70
CA TYR A 171 3.64 14.63 0.78
C TYR A 171 3.04 16.03 0.92
N GLN A 172 3.76 16.92 1.62
CA GLN A 172 3.24 18.23 2.01
C GLN A 172 2.96 19.16 0.82
N PRO A 173 3.89 19.38 -0.13
CA PRO A 173 3.69 20.33 -1.22
C PRO A 173 2.71 19.85 -2.29
N LEU A 174 2.36 18.55 -2.28
CA LEU A 174 1.46 17.98 -3.28
C LEU A 174 0.01 18.40 -3.02
N GLN A 175 -0.64 18.92 -4.05
CA GLN A 175 -2.08 19.19 -4.00
C GLN A 175 -2.85 17.89 -4.26
N PRO A 176 -3.92 17.62 -3.48
CA PRO A 176 -4.80 16.48 -3.78
C PRO A 176 -5.36 16.60 -5.20
N VAL A 177 -5.70 15.46 -5.79
CA VAL A 177 -6.53 15.47 -7.00
C VAL A 177 -7.94 15.95 -6.65
N ASP A 178 -8.67 16.43 -7.65
CA ASP A 178 -10.03 16.91 -7.45
C ASP A 178 -10.97 15.76 -7.04
N LYS A 179 -11.99 16.09 -6.23
CA LYS A 179 -12.95 15.09 -5.75
C LYS A 179 -13.72 14.42 -6.90
N GLN A 180 -14.03 15.16 -7.97
CA GLN A 180 -14.84 14.64 -9.07
C GLN A 180 -14.10 13.53 -9.83
N SER A 181 -12.80 13.68 -10.10
CA SER A 181 -12.00 12.64 -10.75
C SER A 181 -11.94 11.35 -9.94
N LEU A 182 -11.92 11.44 -8.60
CA LEU A 182 -12.02 10.27 -7.72
C LEU A 182 -13.40 9.59 -7.82
N ILE A 183 -14.47 10.37 -7.88
CA ILE A 183 -15.85 9.86 -8.06
C ILE A 183 -16.02 9.22 -9.43
N ASP A 184 -15.48 9.82 -10.49
CA ASP A 184 -15.56 9.29 -11.85
C ASP A 184 -14.86 7.95 -11.95
N VAL A 185 -13.71 7.79 -11.28
CA VAL A 185 -12.99 6.52 -11.20
C VAL A 185 -13.77 5.49 -10.41
N ALA A 186 -14.36 5.90 -9.28
CA ALA A 186 -15.24 5.04 -8.49
C ALA A 186 -16.40 4.49 -9.34
N ASN A 187 -16.99 5.32 -10.20
CA ASN A 187 -18.09 4.91 -11.08
C ASN A 187 -17.68 4.03 -12.28
N ARG A 188 -16.38 3.87 -12.54
CA ARG A 188 -15.86 2.92 -13.53
C ARG A 188 -15.56 1.54 -12.93
N ILE A 189 -15.57 1.41 -11.60
CA ILE A 189 -15.36 0.15 -10.86
C ILE A 189 -16.69 -0.58 -10.68
#